data_AF-A0A1I1JMR4-F1
#
_entry.id   AF-A0A1I1JMR4-F1
#
_cell.length_a   1.000
_cell.length_b   1.000
_cell.length_c   1.000
_cell.angle_alpha   90.00
_cell.angle_beta   90.00
_cell.angle_gamma   90.00
#
_symmetry.space_group_name_H-M   'P 1'
#
loop_
_entity.id
_entity.type
_entity.pdbx_description
1 polymer ?
#
loop_
_entity_poly.entity_id
_entity_poly.type
_entity_poly.pdbx_seq_one_letter_code
_entity_poly.pdbx_strand_id
1 'polypeptide(L)'
;MLNINRRARKLETATFGMGCFWGPESRFGQYPGVIRTQTGFAGGTTAEPTYRKIGDHTETIQIAFDASLLSYEDILNIFWNSHDAAKDRSYKGRQYLSLLIVHSTEQLETAKRMKSEREKQNGKEIGTEILYDLPFYPAENRHQKYFLKRFDKAMDTLLPLFPDHSSFIHSTIAARLNGFVRENGRLTDIKDELSDWQLSEEEEKVLRKVLQNIRW
;
A
#
# COMPACT_ATOMS: atom_id res chain seq x y z
N MET A 1 -25.25 3.70 3.36
CA MET A 1 -24.27 2.88 2.61
C MET A 1 -23.43 2.13 3.64
N LEU A 2 -23.11 0.86 3.38
CA LEU A 2 -22.28 0.06 4.29
C LEU A 2 -20.82 0.56 4.25
N ASN A 3 -20.20 0.75 5.42
CA ASN A 3 -18.78 1.07 5.52
C ASN A 3 -18.00 -0.20 5.85
N ILE A 4 -17.66 -0.96 4.81
CA ILE A 4 -16.99 -2.26 4.88
C ILE A 4 -15.46 -2.17 5.10
N ASN A 5 -14.99 -1.05 5.64
CA ASN A 5 -13.57 -0.82 5.92
C ASN A 5 -13.24 -1.14 7.36
N ARG A 6 -12.02 -1.66 7.58
CA ARG A 6 -11.44 -1.74 8.91
C ARG A 6 -11.40 -0.34 9.54
N ARG A 7 -11.90 -0.22 10.76
CA ARG A 7 -11.82 1.02 11.55
C ARG A 7 -10.48 1.07 12.28
N ALA A 8 -9.75 2.18 12.10
CA ALA A 8 -8.45 2.39 12.72
C ALA A 8 -8.58 3.13 14.06
N ARG A 9 -7.80 2.74 15.06
CA ARG A 9 -7.70 3.45 16.34
C ARG A 9 -6.73 4.62 16.27
N LYS A 10 -5.59 4.45 15.57
CA LYS A 10 -4.60 5.51 15.32
C LYS A 10 -4.20 5.49 13.85
N LEU A 11 -4.87 6.28 13.01
CA LEU A 11 -4.60 6.31 11.58
C LEU A 11 -3.33 7.11 11.27
N GLU A 12 -2.39 6.50 10.57
CA GLU A 12 -1.19 7.14 10.03
C GLU A 12 -1.00 6.80 8.55
N THR A 13 -0.14 7.58 7.87
CA THR A 13 0.15 7.43 6.44
C THR A 13 1.65 7.21 6.24
N ALA A 14 2.01 6.34 5.28
CA ALA A 14 3.36 6.18 4.79
C ALA A 14 3.37 6.19 3.26
N THR A 15 4.34 6.86 2.65
CA THR A 15 4.50 6.91 1.19
C THR A 15 5.90 6.48 0.81
N PHE A 16 6.04 5.53 -0.11
CA PHE A 16 7.33 5.03 -0.52
C PHE A 16 7.34 4.42 -1.92
N GLY A 17 8.50 4.47 -2.58
CA GLY A 17 8.80 3.84 -3.87
C GLY A 17 9.82 2.72 -3.69
N MET A 18 9.58 1.58 -4.34
CA MET A 18 10.48 0.41 -4.28
C MET A 18 10.49 -0.37 -5.60
N GLY A 19 10.43 0.36 -6.72
CA GLY A 19 10.23 -0.19 -8.06
C GLY A 19 8.77 -0.12 -8.52
N CYS A 20 8.37 -1.01 -9.44
CA CYS A 20 7.01 -1.01 -9.98
C CYS A 20 5.98 -1.17 -8.86
N PHE A 21 5.05 -0.22 -8.73
CA PHE A 21 4.16 -0.07 -7.57
C PHE A 21 3.09 -1.17 -7.41
N TRP A 22 2.87 -2.03 -8.42
CA TRP A 22 1.84 -3.08 -8.35
C TRP A 22 2.20 -4.16 -7.33
N GLY A 23 3.47 -4.60 -7.35
CA GLY A 23 3.99 -5.56 -6.38
C GLY A 23 3.88 -5.04 -4.94
N PRO A 24 4.44 -3.86 -4.63
CA PRO A 24 4.33 -3.22 -3.34
C PRO A 24 2.88 -3.01 -2.88
N GLU A 25 1.97 -2.52 -3.74
CA GLU A 25 0.56 -2.33 -3.37
C GLU A 25 -0.08 -3.64 -2.89
N SER A 26 0.15 -4.75 -3.62
CA SER A 26 -0.35 -6.07 -3.24
C SER A 26 0.31 -6.59 -1.95
N ARG A 27 1.61 -6.37 -1.79
CA ARG A 27 2.37 -6.87 -0.63
C ARG A 27 1.98 -6.16 0.65
N PHE A 28 1.81 -4.84 0.63
CA PHE A 28 1.40 -4.10 1.81
C PHE A 28 -0.09 -4.28 2.12
N GLY A 29 -0.93 -4.47 1.10
CA GLY A 29 -2.37 -4.63 1.26
C GLY A 29 -2.79 -5.84 2.11
N GLN A 30 -1.92 -6.82 2.32
CA GLN A 30 -2.21 -8.03 3.10
C GLN A 30 -2.15 -7.83 4.63
N TYR A 31 -1.42 -6.83 5.13
CA TYR A 31 -1.10 -6.78 6.56
C TYR A 31 -2.31 -6.30 7.37
N PRO A 32 -2.68 -6.95 8.49
CA PRO A 32 -3.87 -6.61 9.28
C PRO A 32 -3.97 -5.13 9.73
N GLY A 33 -2.82 -4.48 10.00
CA GLY A 33 -2.77 -3.06 10.35
C GLY A 33 -2.94 -2.10 9.17
N VAL A 34 -2.85 -2.56 7.92
CA VAL A 34 -3.03 -1.71 6.74
C VAL A 34 -4.52 -1.56 6.45
N ILE A 35 -5.00 -0.32 6.39
CA ILE A 35 -6.41 0.01 6.16
C ILE A 35 -6.71 0.10 4.67
N ARG A 36 -5.83 0.77 3.91
CA ARG A 36 -5.95 0.93 2.46
C ARG A 36 -4.60 1.22 1.83
N THR A 37 -4.50 0.93 0.54
CA THR A 37 -3.33 1.18 -0.30
C THR A 37 -3.74 1.94 -1.55
N GLN A 38 -2.83 2.74 -2.11
CA GLN A 38 -3.05 3.45 -3.37
C GLN A 38 -1.74 3.59 -4.13
N THR A 39 -1.74 3.29 -5.43
CA THR A 39 -0.58 3.54 -6.31
C THR A 39 -0.56 4.99 -6.77
N GLY A 40 0.62 5.58 -6.93
CA GLY A 40 0.78 6.95 -7.39
C GLY A 40 2.20 7.33 -7.78
N PHE A 41 2.40 8.62 -7.96
CA PHE A 41 3.65 9.25 -8.36
C PHE A 41 4.03 10.31 -7.33
N ALA A 42 5.28 10.32 -6.89
CA ALA A 42 5.77 11.29 -5.92
C ALA A 42 7.31 11.46 -6.01
N GLY A 43 7.84 12.49 -5.35
CA GLY A 43 9.28 12.77 -5.27
C GLY A 43 9.86 13.55 -6.45
N GLY A 44 9.01 14.00 -7.38
CA GLY A 44 9.34 14.94 -8.44
C GLY A 44 8.69 16.30 -8.24
N THR A 45 8.95 17.20 -9.18
CA THR A 45 8.48 18.60 -9.22
C THR A 45 7.40 18.83 -10.28
N THR A 46 7.25 17.91 -11.23
CA THR A 46 6.25 18.01 -12.31
C THR A 46 4.82 17.99 -11.72
N ALA A 47 4.00 18.97 -12.05
CA ALA A 47 2.60 19.00 -11.62
C ALA A 47 1.76 17.95 -12.36
N GLU A 48 0.82 17.31 -11.65
CA GLU A 48 -0.17 16.38 -12.21
C GLU A 48 0.44 15.28 -13.13
N PRO A 49 1.42 14.50 -12.65
CA PRO A 49 2.04 13.45 -13.44
C PRO A 49 1.02 12.37 -13.84
N THR A 50 1.22 11.82 -15.04
CA THR A 50 0.51 10.63 -15.52
C THR A 50 1.51 9.54 -15.85
N TYR A 51 1.07 8.28 -16.01
CA TYR A 51 2.00 7.19 -16.34
C TYR A 51 2.80 7.46 -17.62
N ARG A 52 2.20 8.13 -18.62
CA ARG A 52 2.88 8.49 -19.88
C ARG A 52 3.73 9.77 -19.77
N LYS A 53 3.54 10.57 -18.73
CA LYS A 53 4.22 11.85 -18.49
C LYS A 53 4.58 11.96 -17.01
N ILE A 54 5.41 11.04 -16.53
CA ILE A 54 5.75 10.95 -15.10
C ILE A 54 6.75 12.06 -14.68
N GLY A 55 7.52 12.60 -15.63
CA GLY A 55 8.54 13.61 -15.36
C GLY A 55 9.65 13.05 -14.46
N ASP A 56 9.92 13.74 -13.37
CA ASP A 56 10.94 13.43 -12.36
C ASP A 56 10.39 12.67 -11.14
N HIS A 57 9.12 12.23 -11.20
CA HIS A 57 8.51 11.43 -10.15
C HIS A 57 8.95 9.96 -10.16
N THR A 58 8.81 9.33 -9.00
CA THR A 58 8.98 7.89 -8.78
C THR A 58 7.60 7.22 -8.68
N GLU A 59 7.46 5.99 -9.17
CA GLU A 59 6.32 5.15 -8.82
C GLU A 59 6.33 4.84 -7.32
N THR A 60 5.27 5.24 -6.64
CA THR A 60 5.13 5.10 -5.20
C THR A 60 3.81 4.42 -4.85
N ILE A 61 3.76 3.90 -3.64
CA ILE A 61 2.49 3.60 -2.98
C ILE A 61 2.32 4.51 -1.78
N GLN A 62 1.09 4.92 -1.53
CA GLN A 62 0.66 5.49 -0.26
C GLN A 62 -0.17 4.43 0.46
N ILE A 63 0.14 4.20 1.73
CA ILE A 63 -0.63 3.31 2.61
C ILE A 63 -1.17 4.12 3.77
N ALA A 64 -2.41 3.85 4.15
CA ALA A 64 -2.96 4.29 5.43
C ALA A 64 -3.03 3.07 6.35
N PHE A 65 -2.51 3.18 7.56
CA PHE A 65 -2.35 2.08 8.51
C PHE A 65 -2.76 2.50 9.92
N ASP A 66 -3.15 1.52 10.75
CA ASP A 66 -3.43 1.69 12.16
C ASP A 66 -2.14 1.50 12.97
N ALA A 67 -1.54 2.61 13.41
CA ALA A 67 -0.31 2.65 14.19
C ALA A 67 -0.44 2.00 15.58
N SER A 68 -1.66 1.67 16.03
CA SER A 68 -1.88 0.86 17.23
C SER A 68 -1.69 -0.66 17.00
N LEU A 69 -1.52 -1.09 15.75
CA LEU A 69 -1.37 -2.49 15.34
C LEU A 69 -0.10 -2.73 14.52
N LEU A 70 0.33 -1.74 13.75
CA LEU A 70 1.49 -1.81 12.89
C LEU A 70 2.27 -0.51 13.04
N SER A 71 3.44 -0.54 13.67
CA SER A 71 4.23 0.68 13.89
C SER A 71 4.85 1.17 12.57
N TYR A 72 5.27 2.43 12.55
CA TYR A 72 6.03 2.94 11.39
C TYR A 72 7.36 2.19 11.21
N GLU A 73 7.99 1.73 12.29
CA GLU A 73 9.18 0.87 12.20
C GLU A 73 8.88 -0.45 11.48
N ASP A 74 7.73 -1.07 11.76
CA ASP A 74 7.30 -2.28 11.06
C ASP A 74 7.13 -2.03 9.56
N ILE A 75 6.52 -0.89 9.18
CA ILE A 75 6.40 -0.45 7.78
C ILE A 75 7.77 -0.35 7.13
N LEU A 76 8.73 0.31 7.79
CA LEU A 76 10.09 0.46 7.27
C LEU A 76 10.85 -0.87 7.19
N ASN A 77 10.63 -1.77 8.14
CA ASN A 77 11.19 -3.11 8.11
C ASN A 77 10.67 -3.91 6.92
N ILE A 78 9.36 -3.88 6.68
CA ILE A 78 8.74 -4.50 5.50
C ILE A 78 9.30 -3.86 4.24
N PHE A 79 9.45 -2.53 4.20
CA PHE A 79 9.97 -1.78 3.07
C PHE A 79 11.40 -2.19 2.67
N TRP A 80 12.36 -2.16 3.59
CA TRP A 80 13.75 -2.49 3.28
C TRP A 80 13.99 -3.98 3.08
N ASN A 81 13.18 -4.86 3.68
CA ASN A 81 13.25 -6.30 3.43
C ASN A 81 12.61 -6.69 2.09
N SER A 82 11.88 -5.76 1.45
CA SER A 82 11.07 -5.99 0.25
C SER A 82 11.79 -5.74 -1.08
N HIS A 83 12.97 -5.12 -1.04
CA HIS A 83 13.78 -4.80 -2.23
C HIS A 83 15.24 -4.54 -1.85
N ASP A 84 16.14 -4.66 -2.83
CA ASP A 84 17.53 -4.24 -2.66
C ASP A 84 17.64 -2.71 -2.78
N ALA A 85 17.70 -2.05 -1.62
CA ALA A 85 17.82 -0.60 -1.48
C ALA A 85 19.26 -0.08 -1.56
N ALA A 86 20.27 -0.96 -1.50
CA ALA A 86 21.67 -0.59 -1.67
C ALA A 86 22.05 -0.50 -3.16
N LYS A 87 21.31 -1.19 -4.02
CA LYS A 87 21.53 -1.15 -5.47
C LYS A 87 21.13 0.19 -6.06
N ASP A 88 22.11 0.93 -6.56
CA ASP A 88 21.85 2.12 -7.36
C ASP A 88 21.05 1.77 -8.63
N ARG A 89 19.92 2.45 -8.81
CA ARG A 89 19.03 2.33 -9.97
C ARG A 89 18.87 3.64 -10.73
N SER A 90 19.63 4.68 -10.35
CA SER A 90 19.59 6.02 -10.96
C SER A 90 19.84 5.98 -12.48
N TYR A 91 20.69 5.05 -12.95
CA TYR A 91 20.97 4.85 -14.37
C TYR A 91 19.74 4.44 -15.22
N LYS A 92 18.64 4.00 -14.60
CA LYS A 92 17.37 3.69 -15.26
C LYS A 92 16.34 4.82 -15.16
N GLY A 93 16.73 5.99 -14.66
CA GLY A 93 15.84 7.11 -14.38
C GLY A 93 15.18 7.02 -12.98
N ARG A 94 14.43 8.06 -12.62
CA ARG A 94 13.83 8.21 -11.28
C ARG A 94 12.62 7.30 -11.03
N GLN A 95 11.97 6.81 -12.08
CA GLN A 95 10.69 6.09 -11.99
C GLN A 95 10.69 4.92 -10.99
N TYR A 96 11.83 4.24 -10.77
CA TYR A 96 11.92 3.02 -9.96
C TYR A 96 12.92 3.10 -8.80
N LEU A 97 13.14 4.31 -8.26
CA LEU A 97 14.03 4.51 -7.12
C LEU A 97 13.48 3.90 -5.83
N SER A 98 14.41 3.64 -4.90
CA SER A 98 14.10 3.47 -3.49
C SER A 98 13.86 4.85 -2.89
N LEU A 99 12.61 5.17 -2.57
CA LEU A 99 12.18 6.48 -2.11
C LEU A 99 11.31 6.33 -0.87
N LEU A 100 11.53 7.17 0.13
CA LEU A 100 10.68 7.29 1.31
C LEU A 100 10.25 8.74 1.47
N ILE A 101 8.96 8.99 1.50
CA ILE A 101 8.39 10.30 1.84
C ILE A 101 7.78 10.19 3.23
N VAL A 102 8.37 10.92 4.18
CA VAL A 102 7.94 10.96 5.57
C VAL A 102 6.95 12.10 5.80
N HIS A 103 5.97 11.89 6.69
CA HIS A 103 4.84 12.79 6.92
C HIS A 103 4.85 13.44 8.31
N SER A 104 5.90 13.19 9.11
CA SER A 104 6.09 13.82 10.41
C SER A 104 7.56 13.83 10.80
N THR A 105 7.91 14.66 11.78
CA THR A 105 9.26 14.67 12.37
C THR A 105 9.60 13.34 13.03
N GLU A 106 8.62 12.68 13.68
CA GLU A 106 8.79 11.35 14.27
C GLU A 106 9.13 10.29 13.20
N GLN A 107 8.44 10.32 12.05
CA GLN A 107 8.77 9.43 10.92
C GLN A 107 10.16 9.72 10.35
N LEU A 108 10.56 11.00 10.26
CA LEU A 108 11.89 11.39 9.77
C LEU A 108 13.00 10.84 10.66
N GLU A 109 12.89 11.03 11.98
CA GLU A 109 13.89 10.55 12.93
C GLU A 109 13.96 9.02 12.96
N THR A 110 12.79 8.35 12.93
CA THR A 110 12.71 6.90 12.85
C THR A 110 13.37 6.37 11.57
N ALA A 111 13.08 6.97 10.42
CA ALA A 111 13.65 6.57 9.14
C ALA A 111 15.17 6.74 9.10
N LYS A 112 15.69 7.88 9.55
CA LYS A 112 17.14 8.13 9.60
C LYS A 112 17.85 7.15 10.53
N ARG A 113 17.30 6.93 11.72
CA ARG A 113 17.87 6.00 12.70
C ARG A 113 17.91 4.57 12.15
N MET A 114 16.79 4.06 11.66
CA MET A 114 16.72 2.69 11.12
C MET A 114 17.60 2.50 9.87
N LYS A 115 17.71 3.52 9.01
CA LYS A 115 18.63 3.51 7.87
C LYS A 115 20.08 3.32 8.34
N SER A 116 20.53 4.15 9.29
CA SER A 116 21.88 4.09 9.85
C SER A 116 22.17 2.75 10.55
N GLU A 117 21.22 2.23 11.32
CA GLU A 117 21.33 0.92 11.98
C GLU A 117 21.52 -0.21 10.94
N ARG A 118 20.73 -0.21 9.86
CA ARG A 118 20.82 -1.22 8.80
C ARG A 118 22.12 -1.09 7.99
N GLU A 119 22.58 0.12 7.70
CA GLU A 119 23.86 0.34 7.03
C GLU A 119 25.02 -0.24 7.85
N LYS A 120 25.01 0.00 9.17
CA LYS A 120 26.00 -0.57 10.10
C LYS A 120 25.93 -2.09 10.17
N GLN A 121 24.73 -2.67 10.20
CA GLN A 121 24.53 -4.12 10.27
C GLN A 121 24.97 -4.83 8.99
N ASN A 122 24.67 -4.24 7.82
CA ASN A 122 24.90 -4.87 6.52
C ASN A 122 26.26 -4.52 5.91
N GLY A 123 26.97 -3.52 6.46
CA GLY A 123 28.24 -3.02 5.92
C GLY A 123 28.09 -2.40 4.52
N LYS A 124 26.92 -1.87 4.20
CA LYS A 124 26.58 -1.30 2.89
C LYS A 124 25.74 -0.05 3.06
N GLU A 125 26.02 0.97 2.24
CA GLU A 125 25.18 2.17 2.15
C GLU A 125 23.79 1.84 1.60
N ILE A 126 22.76 2.47 2.15
CA ILE A 126 21.38 2.35 1.68
C ILE A 126 21.08 3.56 0.79
N GLY A 127 20.82 3.31 -0.48
CA GLY A 127 20.49 4.32 -1.48
C GLY A 127 19.06 4.88 -1.40
N THR A 128 18.29 4.57 -0.34
CA THR A 128 16.96 5.14 -0.15
C THR A 128 17.03 6.65 0.04
N GLU A 129 16.38 7.38 -0.87
CA GLU A 129 16.15 8.82 -0.78
C GLU A 129 15.05 9.08 0.26
N ILE A 130 15.31 9.93 1.26
CA ILE A 130 14.33 10.28 2.31
C ILE A 130 13.94 11.74 2.13
N LEU A 131 12.67 11.99 1.78
CA LEU A 131 12.09 13.31 1.53
C LEU A 131 11.00 13.60 2.57
N TYR A 132 10.79 14.87 2.90
CA TYR A 132 9.81 15.30 3.91
C TYR A 132 8.61 15.99 3.25
N ASP A 133 7.41 15.50 3.56
CA ASP A 133 6.12 16.15 3.29
C ASP A 133 5.92 16.62 1.83
N LEU A 134 6.26 15.75 0.87
CA LEU A 134 6.07 16.02 -0.55
C LEU A 134 4.69 15.55 -1.05
N PRO A 135 4.12 16.22 -2.08
CA PRO A 135 2.86 15.81 -2.69
C PRO A 135 2.89 14.39 -3.23
N PHE A 136 1.74 13.72 -3.11
CA PHE A 136 1.46 12.42 -3.72
C PHE A 136 0.35 12.58 -4.76
N TYR A 137 0.60 12.09 -5.98
CA TYR A 137 -0.36 12.14 -7.08
C TYR A 137 -0.89 10.73 -7.38
N PRO A 138 -2.18 10.44 -7.15
CA PRO A 138 -2.76 9.15 -7.47
C PRO A 138 -2.54 8.75 -8.93
N ALA A 139 -2.12 7.51 -9.16
CA ALA A 139 -2.03 6.95 -10.50
C ALA A 139 -3.42 6.61 -11.05
N GLU A 140 -3.52 6.49 -12.37
CA GLU A 140 -4.77 6.24 -13.07
C GLU A 140 -5.45 4.94 -12.58
N ASN A 141 -6.78 4.89 -12.66
CA ASN A 141 -7.60 3.78 -12.15
C ASN A 141 -7.10 2.40 -12.58
N ARG A 142 -6.60 2.25 -13.81
CA ARG A 142 -6.05 0.98 -14.31
C ARG A 142 -4.87 0.43 -13.51
N HIS A 143 -4.16 1.25 -12.74
CA HIS A 143 -3.03 0.86 -11.90
C HIS A 143 -3.44 0.44 -10.48
N GLN A 144 -4.61 0.88 -10.01
CA GLN A 144 -5.09 0.62 -8.65
C GLN A 144 -5.61 -0.81 -8.54
N LYS A 145 -5.16 -1.55 -7.50
CA LYS A 145 -5.54 -2.95 -7.26
C LYS A 145 -5.31 -3.83 -8.49
N TYR A 146 -4.17 -3.62 -9.14
CA TYR A 146 -3.87 -4.14 -10.48
C TYR A 146 -4.09 -5.63 -10.63
N PHE A 147 -3.70 -6.42 -9.63
CA PHE A 147 -3.80 -7.87 -9.71
C PHE A 147 -5.23 -8.34 -9.46
N LEU A 148 -5.94 -7.75 -8.50
CA LEU A 148 -7.34 -8.09 -8.22
C LEU A 148 -8.23 -7.87 -9.44
N LYS A 149 -8.00 -6.75 -10.17
CA LYS A 149 -8.78 -6.40 -11.36
C LYS A 149 -8.64 -7.37 -12.54
N ARG A 150 -7.73 -8.34 -12.47
CA ARG A 150 -7.56 -9.38 -13.50
C ARG A 150 -8.46 -10.60 -13.30
N PHE A 151 -9.24 -10.62 -12.21
CA PHE A 151 -10.16 -11.70 -11.87
C PHE A 151 -11.60 -11.24 -12.12
N ASP A 152 -12.04 -11.25 -13.38
CA ASP A 152 -13.32 -10.67 -13.80
C ASP A 152 -14.51 -11.19 -12.97
N LYS A 153 -14.58 -12.51 -12.73
CA LYS A 153 -15.65 -13.12 -11.93
C LYS A 153 -15.65 -12.66 -10.46
N ALA A 154 -14.46 -12.40 -9.91
CA ALA A 154 -14.33 -11.85 -8.56
C ALA A 154 -14.78 -10.39 -8.55
N MET A 155 -14.40 -9.62 -9.56
CA MET A 155 -14.79 -8.22 -9.72
C MET A 155 -16.30 -8.07 -9.89
N ASP A 156 -16.96 -8.94 -10.66
CA ASP A 156 -18.43 -8.97 -10.81
C ASP A 156 -19.15 -9.15 -9.46
N THR A 157 -18.53 -9.91 -8.55
CA THR A 157 -19.08 -10.15 -7.21
C THR A 157 -18.77 -9.01 -6.24
N LEU A 158 -17.60 -8.38 -6.38
CA LEU A 158 -17.09 -7.35 -5.45
C LEU A 158 -17.61 -5.95 -5.75
N LEU A 159 -17.63 -5.54 -7.02
CA LEU A 159 -17.99 -4.17 -7.42
C LEU A 159 -19.37 -3.71 -6.93
N PRO A 160 -20.41 -4.56 -6.85
CA PRO A 160 -21.70 -4.16 -6.29
C PRO A 160 -21.66 -3.69 -4.83
N LEU A 161 -20.58 -3.96 -4.08
CA LEU A 161 -20.40 -3.45 -2.72
C LEU A 161 -20.02 -1.96 -2.66
N PHE A 162 -19.59 -1.39 -3.78
CA PHE A 162 -18.96 -0.09 -3.84
C PHE A 162 -19.84 0.90 -4.61
N PRO A 163 -20.25 2.04 -4.01
CA PRO A 163 -21.04 3.05 -4.72
C PRO A 163 -20.30 3.66 -5.91
N ASP A 164 -18.98 3.71 -5.86
CA ASP A 164 -18.13 4.26 -6.91
C ASP A 164 -16.72 3.65 -6.90
N HIS A 165 -15.92 3.96 -7.92
CA HIS A 165 -14.57 3.42 -8.05
C HIS A 165 -13.62 3.88 -6.93
N SER A 166 -13.81 5.09 -6.39
CA SER A 166 -12.99 5.61 -5.30
C SER A 166 -13.18 4.79 -4.04
N SER A 167 -14.42 4.44 -3.70
CA SER A 167 -14.75 3.60 -2.55
C SER A 167 -14.13 2.19 -2.67
N PHE A 168 -14.04 1.63 -3.88
CA PHE A 168 -13.31 0.38 -4.14
C PHE A 168 -11.81 0.53 -3.88
N ILE A 169 -11.17 1.57 -4.46
CA ILE A 169 -9.71 1.81 -4.33
C ILE A 169 -9.30 1.95 -2.87
N HIS A 170 -10.08 2.72 -2.10
CA HIS A 170 -9.80 3.04 -0.70
C HIS A 170 -10.29 1.97 0.28
N SER A 171 -10.71 0.79 -0.21
CA SER A 171 -11.25 -0.24 0.67
C SER A 171 -10.23 -1.21 1.23
N THR A 172 -10.43 -1.60 2.50
CA THR A 172 -9.61 -2.63 3.15
C THR A 172 -9.74 -3.97 2.45
N ILE A 173 -10.95 -4.37 2.08
CA ILE A 173 -11.18 -5.65 1.41
C ILE A 173 -10.50 -5.72 0.03
N ALA A 174 -10.52 -4.64 -0.76
CA ALA A 174 -9.80 -4.63 -2.04
C ALA A 174 -8.28 -4.72 -1.82
N ALA A 175 -7.73 -4.05 -0.81
CA ALA A 175 -6.30 -4.14 -0.48
C ALA A 175 -5.90 -5.58 -0.10
N ARG A 176 -6.67 -6.24 0.76
CA ARG A 176 -6.46 -7.63 1.16
C ARG A 176 -6.55 -8.59 -0.01
N LEU A 177 -7.62 -8.49 -0.81
CA LEU A 177 -7.83 -9.40 -1.94
C LEU A 177 -6.79 -9.19 -3.05
N ASN A 178 -6.30 -7.97 -3.26
CA ASN A 178 -5.18 -7.69 -4.17
C ASN A 178 -3.88 -8.36 -3.70
N GLY A 179 -3.66 -8.46 -2.39
CA GLY A 179 -2.56 -9.22 -1.81
C GLY A 179 -2.75 -10.73 -1.96
N PHE A 180 -3.95 -11.25 -1.67
CA PHE A 180 -4.30 -12.67 -1.78
C PHE A 180 -4.09 -13.23 -3.19
N VAL A 181 -4.54 -12.54 -4.23
CA VAL A 181 -4.37 -13.03 -5.63
C VAL A 181 -2.91 -13.04 -6.11
N ARG A 182 -1.99 -12.52 -5.30
CA ARG A 182 -0.54 -12.59 -5.50
C ARG A 182 0.15 -13.50 -4.50
N GLU A 183 -0.61 -14.37 -3.83
CA GLU A 183 -0.12 -15.38 -2.87
C GLU A 183 0.63 -14.76 -1.69
N ASN A 184 0.40 -13.48 -1.40
CA ASN A 184 1.03 -12.85 -0.25
C ASN A 184 0.42 -13.37 1.07
N GLY A 185 -0.88 -13.68 1.09
CA GLY A 185 -1.60 -14.26 2.24
C GLY A 185 -2.75 -15.17 1.80
N ARG A 186 -3.50 -15.75 2.76
CA ARG A 186 -4.59 -16.69 2.46
C ARG A 186 -5.97 -16.05 2.60
N LEU A 187 -6.94 -16.55 1.84
CA LEU A 187 -8.33 -16.11 1.96
C LEU A 187 -8.93 -16.43 3.35
N THR A 188 -8.46 -17.49 4.01
CA THR A 188 -8.85 -17.82 5.39
C THR A 188 -8.42 -16.72 6.36
N ASP A 189 -7.19 -16.22 6.21
CA ASP A 189 -6.66 -15.17 7.09
C ASP A 189 -7.51 -13.89 6.98
N ILE A 190 -7.94 -13.53 5.76
CA ILE A 190 -8.85 -12.40 5.52
C ILE A 190 -10.20 -12.62 6.21
N LYS A 191 -10.75 -13.83 6.14
CA LYS A 191 -12.05 -14.18 6.75
C LYS A 191 -12.01 -14.15 8.28
N ASP A 192 -10.88 -14.55 8.86
CA ASP A 192 -10.67 -14.55 10.31
C ASP A 192 -10.51 -13.11 10.82
N GLU A 193 -9.74 -12.30 10.08
CA GLU A 193 -9.46 -10.89 10.40
C GLU A 193 -10.72 -10.00 10.41
N LEU A 194 -11.80 -10.37 9.71
CA LEU A 194 -13.04 -9.57 9.66
C LEU A 194 -13.61 -9.23 11.04
N SER A 195 -13.45 -10.13 12.01
CA SER A 195 -13.92 -9.92 13.39
C SER A 195 -13.19 -8.76 14.08
N ASP A 196 -11.96 -8.45 13.66
CA ASP A 196 -11.14 -7.37 14.19
C ASP A 196 -11.37 -6.03 13.48
N TRP A 197 -12.20 -5.99 12.43
CA TRP A 197 -12.42 -4.78 11.63
C TRP A 197 -13.35 -3.77 12.28
N GLN A 198 -13.93 -4.14 13.43
CA GLN A 198 -14.91 -3.37 14.19
C GLN A 198 -16.14 -3.00 13.34
N LEU A 199 -16.57 -3.87 12.42
CA LEU A 199 -17.73 -3.66 11.57
C LEU A 199 -19.04 -3.81 12.35
N SER A 200 -20.16 -3.30 11.80
CA SER A 200 -21.48 -3.72 12.27
C SER A 200 -21.75 -5.17 11.88
N GLU A 201 -22.67 -5.84 12.58
CA GLU A 201 -23.06 -7.22 12.24
C GLU A 201 -23.54 -7.36 10.80
N GLU A 202 -24.25 -6.34 10.29
CA GLU A 202 -24.73 -6.31 8.90
C GLU A 202 -23.57 -6.20 7.90
N GLU A 203 -22.62 -5.29 8.14
CA GLU A 203 -21.43 -5.08 7.31
C GLU A 203 -20.58 -6.35 7.25
N GLU A 204 -20.34 -6.98 8.39
CA GLU A 204 -19.56 -8.22 8.47
C GLU A 204 -20.29 -9.38 7.75
N LYS A 205 -21.60 -9.53 7.97
CA LYS A 205 -22.40 -10.57 7.30
C LYS A 205 -22.37 -10.42 5.78
N VAL A 206 -22.46 -9.19 5.27
CA VAL A 206 -22.36 -8.91 3.83
C VAL A 206 -20.98 -9.30 3.28
N LEU A 207 -19.89 -8.89 3.95
CA LEU A 207 -18.54 -9.25 3.52
C LEU A 207 -18.29 -10.76 3.57
N ARG A 208 -18.71 -11.44 4.64
CA ARG A 208 -18.58 -12.91 4.76
C ARG A 208 -19.31 -13.62 3.63
N LYS A 209 -20.54 -13.20 3.32
CA LYS A 209 -21.32 -13.76 2.20
C LYS A 209 -20.61 -13.55 0.87
N VAL A 210 -20.03 -12.38 0.64
CA VAL A 210 -19.28 -12.10 -0.59
C VAL A 210 -18.04 -12.99 -0.68
N LEU A 211 -17.21 -13.06 0.37
CA LEU A 211 -16.00 -13.89 0.38
C LEU A 211 -16.26 -15.40 0.30
N GLN A 212 -17.48 -15.85 0.58
CA GLN A 212 -17.91 -17.23 0.35
C GLN A 212 -18.30 -17.50 -1.10
N ASN A 213 -18.80 -16.49 -1.82
CA ASN A 213 -19.37 -16.64 -3.15
C ASN A 213 -18.47 -16.12 -4.28
N ILE A 214 -17.38 -15.40 -3.96
CA ILE A 214 -16.38 -14.98 -4.96
C ILE A 214 -15.86 -16.20 -5.71
N ARG A 215 -15.84 -16.07 -7.04
CA ARG A 215 -15.22 -17.02 -7.95
C ARG A 215 -13.91 -16.41 -8.46
N TRP A 216 -12.80 -17.12 -8.24
CA TRP A 216 -11.47 -16.75 -8.71
C TRP A 216 -11.23 -17.32 -10.11
#